data_AF-A0A3D0NH71-F1
#
_entry.id   AF-A0A3D0NH71-F1
#
_cell.length_a   1.000
_cell.length_b   1.000
_cell.length_c   1.000
_cell.angle_alpha   90.00
_cell.angle_beta   90.00
_cell.angle_gamma   90.00
#
_symmetry.space_group_name_H-M   'P 1'
#
loop_
_entity.id
_entity.type
_entity.pdbx_description
1 polymer ?
#
loop_
_entity_poly.entity_id
_entity_poly.type
_entity_poly.pdbx_seq_one_letter_code
_entity_poly.pdbx_strand_id
1 'polypeptide(L)'
;MWKSEENSLSFETGLGDSITLGLENIQQLRFASSNIAYLSDLEPERAEWTPYLTGRLIRNRLTQLYAPVKDRNANGGELIIGEQTFSKGLSLRSKTELVYRLTDEFNHLHLTAGLAEESKGRGHLELIILGDNRQLFKDFLTDPEDIRVLDLDITGVRRLSITVDYGKNLDIGDLLNLGDGKLIK
;
A
#
# COMPACT_ATOMS: atom_id res chain seq x y z
N MET A 1 31.45 -4.04 -4.31
CA MET A 1 31.31 -4.00 -5.78
C MET A 1 30.57 -5.25 -6.19
N TRP A 2 29.35 -5.15 -6.75
CA TRP A 2 28.54 -6.32 -7.08
C TRP A 2 28.99 -6.93 -8.40
N LYS A 3 29.15 -8.26 -8.42
CA LYS A 3 29.28 -9.04 -9.66
C LYS A 3 28.17 -10.08 -9.65
N SER A 4 27.36 -10.11 -10.70
CA SER A 4 26.45 -11.22 -10.96
C SER A 4 27.20 -12.26 -11.79
N GLU A 5 27.29 -13.48 -11.29
CA GLU A 5 27.51 -14.66 -12.14
C GLU A 5 26.16 -15.37 -12.31
N GLU A 6 25.98 -16.12 -13.40
CA GLU A 6 24.68 -16.51 -13.98
C GLU A 6 23.64 -17.13 -13.04
N ASN A 7 23.99 -17.52 -11.80
CA ASN A 7 23.03 -18.00 -10.81
C ASN A 7 23.39 -17.70 -9.34
N SER A 8 24.20 -16.69 -9.06
CA SER A 8 24.59 -16.35 -7.68
C SER A 8 24.79 -14.86 -7.44
N LEU A 9 24.57 -14.45 -6.20
CA LEU A 9 24.82 -13.11 -5.68
C LEU A 9 26.02 -13.17 -4.73
N SER A 10 27.09 -12.45 -5.07
CA SER A 10 28.24 -12.25 -4.19
C SER A 10 28.25 -10.86 -3.58
N PHE A 11 28.45 -10.79 -2.27
CA PHE A 11 28.57 -9.54 -1.52
C PHE A 11 29.64 -9.62 -0.44
N GLU A 12 30.20 -8.47 -0.10
CA GLU A 12 31.21 -8.32 0.93
C GLU A 12 30.54 -7.76 2.19
N THR A 13 30.81 -8.35 3.34
CA THR A 13 30.31 -7.84 4.62
C THR A 13 31.08 -6.57 5.03
N GLY A 14 30.56 -5.82 6.00
CA GLY A 14 31.27 -4.67 6.56
C GLY A 14 32.61 -5.01 7.23
N LEU A 15 32.91 -6.30 7.43
CA LEU A 15 34.17 -6.81 7.97
C LEU A 15 35.16 -7.27 6.87
N GLY A 16 34.76 -7.24 5.59
CA GLY A 16 35.59 -7.64 4.45
C GLY A 16 35.44 -9.10 4.02
N ASP A 17 34.59 -9.88 4.71
CA ASP A 17 34.32 -11.27 4.32
C ASP A 17 33.44 -11.33 3.08
N SER A 18 33.78 -12.18 2.11
CA SER A 18 32.96 -12.42 0.91
C SER A 18 31.97 -13.55 1.17
N ILE A 19 30.69 -13.27 0.91
CA ILE A 19 29.59 -14.24 0.97
C ILE A 19 29.01 -14.40 -0.44
N THR A 20 28.77 -15.64 -0.86
CA THR A 20 28.11 -15.97 -2.13
C THR A 20 26.87 -16.80 -1.84
N LEU A 21 25.72 -16.36 -2.34
CA LEU A 21 24.44 -17.05 -2.23
C LEU A 21 23.92 -17.43 -3.62
N GLY A 22 23.52 -18.69 -3.81
CA GLY A 22 22.76 -19.11 -4.98
C GLY A 22 21.38 -18.46 -4.99
N LEU A 23 20.90 -18.01 -6.16
CA LEU A 23 19.61 -17.31 -6.28
C LEU A 23 18.43 -18.16 -5.79
N GLU A 24 18.51 -19.48 -5.91
CA GLU A 24 17.51 -20.43 -5.43
C GLU A 24 17.31 -20.42 -3.91
N ASN A 25 18.29 -19.90 -3.17
CA ASN A 25 18.24 -19.79 -1.71
C ASN A 25 17.72 -18.42 -1.25
N ILE A 26 17.45 -17.51 -2.17
CA ILE A 26 16.93 -16.18 -1.86
C ILE A 26 15.41 -16.27 -1.81
N GLN A 27 14.88 -16.37 -0.60
CA GLN A 27 13.43 -16.26 -0.38
C GLN A 27 12.94 -14.83 -0.55
N GLN A 28 13.77 -13.84 -0.19
CA GLN A 28 13.39 -12.44 -0.24
C GLN A 28 14.62 -11.52 -0.26
N LEU A 29 14.59 -10.51 -1.12
CA LEU A 29 15.55 -9.41 -1.13
C LEU A 29 14.88 -8.17 -0.53
N ARG A 30 15.43 -7.62 0.56
CA ARG A 30 14.96 -6.37 1.16
C ARG A 30 16.08 -5.34 1.15
N PHE A 31 15.79 -4.15 0.62
CA PHE A 31 16.71 -3.03 0.64
C PHE A 31 16.54 -2.25 1.95
N ALA A 32 17.55 -2.29 2.82
CA ALA A 32 17.62 -1.46 4.03
C ALA A 32 18.27 -0.10 3.73
N SER A 33 17.75 0.62 2.73
CA SER A 33 18.27 1.93 2.33
C SER A 33 17.39 3.05 2.88
N SER A 34 17.97 4.19 3.27
CA SER A 34 17.25 5.43 3.58
C SER A 34 16.48 6.04 2.39
N ASN A 35 16.51 5.37 1.24
CA ASN A 35 15.86 5.79 0.00
C ASN A 35 14.44 5.22 -0.13
N ILE A 36 13.97 4.41 0.82
CA ILE A 36 12.65 3.79 0.79
C ILE A 36 11.91 4.07 2.10
N ALA A 37 10.64 4.47 2.00
CA ALA A 37 9.73 4.57 3.14
C ALA A 37 8.39 3.90 2.82
N TYR A 38 7.95 2.94 3.64
CA TYR A 38 6.64 2.29 3.45
C TYR A 38 5.51 3.17 3.97
N LEU A 39 4.40 3.24 3.24
CA LEU A 39 3.21 3.99 3.65
C LEU A 39 2.65 3.51 5.00
N SER A 40 2.83 2.23 5.34
CA SER A 40 2.41 1.67 6.63
C SER A 40 3.32 2.05 7.80
N ASP A 41 4.59 2.38 7.55
CA ASP A 41 5.52 2.88 8.56
C ASP A 41 5.39 4.39 8.79
N LEU A 42 4.84 5.10 7.82
CA LEU A 42 4.61 6.53 7.90
C LEU A 42 3.34 6.83 8.70
N GLU A 43 3.41 7.92 9.46
CA GLU A 43 2.22 8.50 10.07
C GLU A 43 1.63 9.55 9.11
N PRO A 44 0.39 9.38 8.62
CA PRO A 44 -0.23 10.35 7.74
C PRO A 44 -0.53 11.66 8.50
N GLU A 45 -0.46 12.78 7.79
CA GLU A 45 -0.94 14.09 8.27
C GLU A 45 -2.45 14.02 8.56
N ARG A 46 -3.19 13.21 7.80
CA ARG A 46 -4.62 12.96 7.99
C ARG A 46 -4.98 11.52 7.62
N ALA A 47 -5.75 10.86 8.47
CA ALA A 47 -6.37 9.56 8.20
C ALA A 47 -7.84 9.62 8.65
N GLU A 48 -8.75 9.75 7.70
CA GLU A 48 -10.18 9.89 7.97
C GLU A 48 -10.95 8.75 7.33
N TRP A 49 -11.80 8.10 8.13
CA TRP A 49 -12.79 7.16 7.63
C TRP A 49 -14.18 7.73 7.84
N THR A 50 -14.99 7.69 6.78
CA THR A 50 -16.39 8.13 6.80
C THR A 50 -17.31 6.93 6.58
N PRO A 51 -18.23 6.62 7.53
CA PRO A 51 -19.26 5.59 7.32
C PRO A 51 -20.32 6.07 6.33
N TYR A 52 -20.88 5.15 5.54
CA TYR A 52 -21.94 5.48 4.59
C TYR A 52 -23.25 5.89 5.28
N LEU A 53 -23.66 5.17 6.33
CA LEU A 53 -24.83 5.48 7.15
C LEU A 53 -24.42 5.77 8.58
N THR A 54 -24.50 7.01 9.10
CA THR A 54 -24.70 7.26 10.55
C THR A 54 -24.90 8.71 10.98
N GLY A 55 -25.63 8.87 12.09
CA GLY A 55 -25.63 10.06 12.95
C GLY A 55 -24.39 10.16 13.86
N ARG A 56 -24.07 11.37 14.31
CA ARG A 56 -22.79 11.78 14.92
C ARG A 56 -22.30 10.93 16.11
N LEU A 57 -23.19 10.33 16.90
CA LEU A 57 -22.84 9.58 18.13
C LEU A 57 -22.26 8.18 17.87
N ILE A 58 -22.57 7.55 16.73
CA ILE A 58 -22.10 6.20 16.40
C ILE A 58 -20.75 6.25 15.68
N ARG A 59 -20.45 7.36 14.99
CA ARG A 59 -19.21 7.57 14.23
C ARG A 59 -17.95 7.35 15.07
N ASN A 60 -17.84 7.98 16.24
CA ASN A 60 -16.62 7.95 17.05
C ASN A 60 -16.23 6.55 17.56
N ARG A 61 -17.20 5.66 17.82
CA ARG A 61 -16.89 4.28 18.25
C ARG A 61 -16.49 3.38 17.09
N LEU A 62 -16.96 3.67 15.88
CA LEU A 62 -16.66 2.89 14.68
C LEU A 62 -15.34 3.31 14.03
N THR A 63 -14.91 4.57 14.16
CA THR A 63 -13.66 5.06 13.55
C THR A 63 -12.43 4.27 13.97
N GLN A 64 -12.33 3.82 15.23
CA GLN A 64 -11.20 2.98 15.66
C GLN A 64 -11.27 1.56 15.08
N LEU A 65 -12.47 1.01 14.92
CA LEU A 65 -12.68 -0.33 14.37
C LEU A 65 -12.39 -0.39 12.86
N TYR A 66 -12.59 0.74 12.16
CA TYR A 66 -12.43 0.85 10.72
C TYR A 66 -11.25 1.74 10.31
N ALA A 67 -10.33 1.99 11.25
CA ALA A 67 -9.08 2.66 10.94
C ALA A 67 -8.23 1.83 9.97
N PRO A 68 -7.33 2.47 9.19
CA PRO A 68 -6.35 1.76 8.37
C PRO A 68 -5.60 0.69 9.16
N VAL A 69 -5.56 -0.54 8.64
CA VAL A 69 -4.79 -1.63 9.24
C VAL A 69 -3.43 -1.69 8.56
N LYS A 70 -2.36 -1.69 9.37
CA LYS A 70 -0.97 -1.71 8.91
C LYS A 70 -0.44 -3.14 8.85
N ASP A 71 0.18 -3.50 7.72
CA ASP A 71 0.92 -4.75 7.46
C ASP A 71 0.14 -6.05 7.68
N ARG A 72 -1.19 -5.96 7.70
CA ARG A 72 -2.16 -7.05 7.87
C ARG A 72 -3.43 -6.72 7.11
N ASN A 73 -4.23 -7.75 6.81
CA ASN A 73 -5.57 -7.52 6.27
C ASN A 73 -6.53 -6.97 7.35
N ALA A 74 -7.71 -6.53 6.92
CA ALA A 74 -8.74 -5.95 7.78
C ALA A 74 -9.22 -6.84 8.95
N ASN A 75 -8.97 -8.15 8.89
CA ASN A 75 -9.33 -9.13 9.91
C ASN A 75 -8.13 -9.55 10.79
N GLY A 76 -6.95 -8.96 10.60
CA GLY A 76 -5.72 -9.26 11.34
C GLY A 76 -4.89 -10.43 10.78
N GLY A 77 -5.30 -11.02 9.66
CA GLY A 77 -4.54 -12.05 8.94
C GLY A 77 -3.44 -11.45 8.06
N GLU A 78 -2.85 -12.30 7.21
CA GLU A 78 -1.87 -11.88 6.22
C GLU A 78 -2.48 -10.92 5.19
N LEU A 79 -1.70 -9.94 4.75
CA LEU A 79 -2.10 -9.03 3.68
C LEU A 79 -1.87 -9.72 2.33
N ILE A 80 -2.95 -10.09 1.66
CA ILE A 80 -2.92 -10.85 0.41
C ILE A 80 -3.61 -10.04 -0.69
N ILE A 81 -3.02 -10.01 -1.89
CA ILE A 81 -3.61 -9.46 -3.10
C ILE A 81 -3.38 -10.47 -4.22
N GLY A 82 -4.47 -11.00 -4.80
CA GLY A 82 -4.40 -12.15 -5.68
C GLY A 82 -3.70 -13.33 -4.99
N GLU A 83 -2.66 -13.86 -5.63
CA GLU A 83 -1.85 -14.96 -5.09
C GLU A 83 -0.64 -14.49 -4.26
N GLN A 84 -0.44 -13.18 -4.12
CA GLN A 84 0.77 -12.62 -3.49
C GLN A 84 0.52 -12.20 -2.04
N THR A 85 1.38 -12.65 -1.14
CA THR A 85 1.41 -12.21 0.26
C THR A 85 2.41 -11.06 0.45
N PHE A 86 1.96 -9.98 1.07
CA PHE A 86 2.72 -8.78 1.33
C PHE A 86 3.02 -8.63 2.82
N SER A 87 4.30 -8.47 3.16
CA SER A 87 4.71 -8.20 4.55
C SER A 87 4.53 -6.74 4.96
N LYS A 88 4.41 -5.84 3.98
CA LYS A 88 4.26 -4.40 4.17
C LYS A 88 3.07 -3.92 3.36
N GLY A 89 2.23 -3.09 3.95
CA GLY A 89 1.09 -2.51 3.25
C GLY A 89 -0.03 -2.02 4.16
N LEU A 90 -1.15 -1.67 3.55
CA LEU A 90 -2.32 -1.13 4.24
C LEU A 90 -3.58 -1.87 3.81
N SER A 91 -4.49 -2.12 4.75
CA SER A 91 -5.86 -2.54 4.45
C SER A 91 -6.82 -1.40 4.81
N LEU A 92 -7.62 -0.98 3.84
CA LEU A 92 -8.45 0.22 3.87
C LEU A 92 -9.90 -0.12 3.52
N ARG A 93 -10.84 0.61 4.12
CA ARG A 93 -12.28 0.49 3.80
C ARG A 93 -12.76 1.73 3.07
N SER A 94 -13.80 1.62 2.24
CA SER A 94 -14.48 2.84 1.80
C SER A 94 -15.30 3.45 2.97
N LYS A 95 -15.45 4.77 3.11
CA LYS A 95 -14.67 5.84 2.44
C LYS A 95 -13.50 6.23 3.33
N THR A 96 -12.27 5.89 2.95
CA THR A 96 -11.04 6.28 3.68
C THR A 96 -10.24 7.28 2.86
N GLU A 97 -9.75 8.33 3.51
CA GLU A 97 -8.81 9.29 2.95
C GLU A 97 -7.54 9.36 3.81
N LEU A 98 -6.41 9.12 3.16
CA LEU A 98 -5.07 9.26 3.75
C LEU A 98 -4.35 10.43 3.07
N VAL A 99 -3.74 11.30 3.86
CA VAL A 99 -2.84 12.35 3.36
C VAL A 99 -1.49 12.22 4.02
N TYR A 100 -0.44 12.05 3.23
CA TYR A 100 0.94 12.02 3.66
C TYR A 100 1.64 13.31 3.27
N ARG A 101 2.25 13.97 4.26
CA ARG A 101 3.18 15.07 4.00
C ARG A 101 4.55 14.49 3.70
N LEU A 102 5.05 14.74 2.50
CA LEU A 102 6.37 14.26 2.06
C LEU A 102 7.43 15.27 2.53
N THR A 103 8.29 14.84 3.45
CA THR A 103 9.36 15.68 4.03
C THR A 103 10.72 15.48 3.37
N ASP A 104 10.82 14.47 2.51
CA ASP A 104 12.01 14.09 1.76
C ASP A 104 11.73 14.21 0.25
N GLU A 105 12.80 14.21 -0.54
CA GLU A 105 12.75 14.25 -2.00
C GLU A 105 12.46 12.86 -2.59
N PHE A 106 11.26 12.35 -2.33
CA PHE A 106 10.76 11.15 -3.02
C PHE A 106 10.38 11.50 -4.46
N ASN A 107 10.64 10.58 -5.39
CA ASN A 107 10.30 10.72 -6.82
C ASN A 107 9.33 9.64 -7.31
N HIS A 108 9.25 8.49 -6.64
CA HIS A 108 8.34 7.41 -7.05
C HIS A 108 7.48 6.90 -5.88
N LEU A 109 6.21 6.63 -6.17
CA LEU A 109 5.32 5.80 -5.35
C LEU A 109 5.12 4.47 -6.07
N HIS A 110 5.57 3.39 -5.47
CA HIS A 110 5.29 2.03 -5.92
C HIS A 110 4.28 1.36 -5.00
N LEU A 111 3.28 0.69 -5.55
CA LEU A 111 2.33 -0.13 -4.78
C LEU A 111 1.61 -1.15 -5.66
N THR A 112 1.08 -2.20 -5.03
CA THR A 112 0.10 -3.10 -5.62
C THR A 112 -1.24 -2.87 -4.93
N ALA A 113 -2.30 -2.62 -5.68
CA ALA A 113 -3.66 -2.46 -5.16
C ALA A 113 -4.55 -3.60 -5.65
N GLY A 114 -5.44 -4.08 -4.78
CA GLY A 114 -6.46 -5.06 -5.11
C GLY A 114 -7.50 -5.17 -4.01
N LEU A 115 -8.68 -5.71 -4.33
CA LEU A 115 -9.69 -6.01 -3.31
C LEU A 115 -9.23 -7.19 -2.43
N ALA A 116 -9.64 -7.20 -1.17
CA ALA A 116 -9.49 -8.37 -0.33
C ALA A 116 -10.38 -9.51 -0.86
N GLU A 117 -9.96 -10.78 -0.71
CA GLU A 117 -10.73 -11.93 -1.24
C GLU A 117 -12.16 -11.98 -0.68
N GLU A 118 -12.37 -11.55 0.58
CA GLU A 118 -13.72 -11.49 1.17
C GLU A 118 -14.66 -10.46 0.51
N SER A 119 -14.13 -9.56 -0.32
CA SER A 119 -14.90 -8.60 -1.12
C SER A 119 -15.50 -9.23 -2.38
N LYS A 120 -15.19 -10.49 -2.70
CA LYS A 120 -15.66 -11.18 -3.91
C LYS A 120 -17.18 -11.10 -4.07
N GLY A 121 -17.61 -10.62 -5.24
CA GLY A 121 -19.02 -10.46 -5.60
C GLY A 121 -19.79 -9.40 -4.78
N ARG A 122 -19.10 -8.62 -3.95
CA ARG A 122 -19.72 -7.60 -3.09
C ARG A 122 -19.08 -6.23 -3.24
N GLY A 123 -17.76 -6.15 -3.16
CA GLY A 123 -17.02 -4.89 -3.14
C GLY A 123 -16.99 -4.21 -4.49
N HIS A 124 -17.09 -2.88 -4.47
CA HIS A 124 -16.89 -2.04 -5.64
C HIS A 124 -16.50 -0.65 -5.12
N LEU A 125 -15.25 -0.26 -5.35
CA LEU A 125 -14.69 0.99 -4.84
C LEU A 125 -13.94 1.74 -5.93
N GLU A 126 -13.72 3.02 -5.71
CA GLU A 126 -12.87 3.86 -6.56
C GLU A 126 -11.57 4.18 -5.81
N LEU A 127 -10.42 3.79 -6.36
CA LEU A 127 -9.11 4.18 -5.84
C LEU A 127 -8.66 5.45 -6.56
N ILE A 128 -8.37 6.51 -5.79
CA ILE A 128 -7.89 7.80 -6.29
C ILE A 128 -6.58 8.13 -5.59
N ILE A 129 -5.54 8.45 -6.38
CA ILE A 129 -4.24 8.90 -5.87
C ILE A 129 -3.92 10.27 -6.47
N LEU A 130 -3.68 11.25 -5.59
CA LEU A 130 -3.35 12.62 -5.95
C LEU A 130 -1.99 13.03 -5.41
N GLY A 131 -1.21 13.77 -6.19
CA GLY A 131 -0.04 14.51 -5.73
C GLY A 131 -0.31 16.01 -5.81
N ASP A 132 -0.31 16.72 -4.68
CA ASP A 132 -0.64 18.15 -4.59
C ASP A 132 -1.94 18.53 -5.34
N ASN A 133 -2.98 17.71 -5.17
CA ASN A 133 -4.28 17.79 -5.85
C ASN A 133 -4.30 17.47 -7.36
N ARG A 134 -3.16 17.11 -7.96
CA ARG A 134 -3.11 16.57 -9.33
C ARG A 134 -3.40 15.07 -9.31
N GLN A 135 -4.33 14.62 -10.15
CA GLN A 135 -4.63 13.21 -10.31
C GLN A 135 -3.43 12.47 -10.92
N LEU A 136 -2.91 11.48 -10.18
CA LEU A 136 -1.86 10.58 -10.62
C LEU A 136 -2.44 9.23 -11.07
N PHE A 137 -3.46 8.77 -10.35
CA PHE A 137 -4.17 7.53 -10.65
C PHE A 137 -5.64 7.64 -10.25
N LYS A 138 -6.51 7.00 -11.03
CA LYS A 138 -7.92 6.86 -10.74
C LYS A 138 -8.47 5.63 -11.48
N ASP A 139 -9.02 4.67 -10.75
CA ASP A 139 -9.69 3.52 -11.33
C ASP A 139 -10.69 2.88 -10.35
N PHE A 140 -11.62 2.11 -10.90
CA PHE A 140 -12.51 1.26 -10.13
C PHE A 140 -11.91 -0.14 -9.95
N LEU A 141 -12.13 -0.72 -8.76
CA LEU A 141 -11.85 -2.12 -8.47
C LEU A 141 -13.15 -2.80 -8.06
N THR A 142 -13.49 -3.90 -8.72
CA THR A 142 -14.79 -4.57 -8.59
C THR A 142 -14.69 -6.07 -8.32
N ASP A 143 -13.53 -6.66 -8.60
CA ASP A 143 -13.24 -8.07 -8.31
C ASP A 143 -11.85 -8.19 -7.66
N PRO A 144 -11.61 -9.15 -6.74
CA PRO A 144 -10.26 -9.44 -6.24
C PRO A 144 -9.21 -9.75 -7.32
N GLU A 145 -9.63 -10.17 -8.51
CA GLU A 145 -8.77 -10.35 -9.68
C GLU A 145 -8.36 -9.01 -10.35
N ASP A 146 -9.02 -7.88 -10.00
CA ASP A 146 -8.67 -6.53 -10.47
C ASP A 146 -7.42 -6.01 -9.76
N ILE A 147 -6.25 -6.55 -10.10
CA ILE A 147 -4.98 -6.14 -9.50
C ILE A 147 -4.40 -4.95 -10.28
N ARG A 148 -3.88 -3.94 -9.57
CA ARG A 148 -3.17 -2.79 -10.13
C ARG A 148 -1.77 -2.72 -9.55
N VAL A 149 -0.76 -2.91 -10.39
CA VAL A 149 0.64 -2.66 -10.02
C VAL A 149 0.99 -1.26 -10.51
N LEU A 150 1.27 -0.35 -9.59
CA LEU A 150 1.46 1.07 -9.87
C LEU A 150 2.89 1.50 -9.58
N ASP A 151 3.44 2.29 -10.49
CA ASP A 151 4.67 3.07 -10.33
C ASP A 151 4.36 4.49 -10.80
N LEU A 152 4.23 5.42 -9.85
CA LEU A 152 3.76 6.77 -10.09
C LEU A 152 4.85 7.79 -9.80
N ASP A 153 5.12 8.67 -10.77
CA ASP A 153 6.00 9.83 -10.59
C ASP A 153 5.36 10.85 -9.62
N ILE A 154 6.02 11.03 -8.49
CA ILE A 154 5.69 11.97 -7.42
C ILE A 154 6.79 13.02 -7.24
N THR A 155 7.65 13.22 -8.23
CA THR A 155 8.73 14.21 -8.18
C THR A 155 8.16 15.60 -7.86
N GLY A 156 8.67 16.19 -6.78
CA GLY A 156 8.26 17.52 -6.32
C GLY A 156 6.90 17.57 -5.61
N VAL A 157 6.20 16.43 -5.45
CA VAL A 157 4.96 16.36 -4.68
C VAL A 157 5.24 16.58 -3.20
N ARG A 158 4.47 17.45 -2.56
CA ARG A 158 4.57 17.73 -1.12
C ARG A 158 3.52 17.00 -0.30
N ARG A 159 2.34 16.79 -0.87
CA ARG A 159 1.24 16.02 -0.26
C ARG A 159 0.76 14.94 -1.21
N LEU A 160 0.93 13.70 -0.78
CA LEU A 160 0.34 12.54 -1.42
C LEU A 160 -0.99 12.22 -0.75
N SER A 161 -2.07 12.16 -1.52
CA SER A 161 -3.39 11.78 -1.02
C SER A 161 -3.83 10.46 -1.65
N ILE A 162 -4.31 9.52 -0.84
CA ILE A 162 -4.85 8.23 -1.26
C ILE A 162 -6.28 8.16 -0.74
N THR A 163 -7.25 8.07 -1.64
CA THR A 163 -8.66 7.95 -1.30
C THR A 163 -9.20 6.63 -1.80
N VAL A 164 -9.85 5.88 -0.91
CA VAL A 164 -10.71 4.75 -1.23
C VAL A 164 -12.13 5.27 -1.13
N ASP A 165 -12.74 5.60 -2.27
CA ASP A 165 -14.10 6.12 -2.33
C ASP A 165 -15.13 5.01 -2.54
N TYR A 166 -16.39 5.33 -2.27
CA TYR A 166 -17.51 4.45 -2.58
C TYR A 166 -17.61 4.23 -4.09
N GLY A 167 -18.01 3.02 -4.48
CA GLY A 167 -18.43 2.73 -5.84
C GLY A 167 -19.95 2.71 -6.01
N LYS A 168 -20.45 1.81 -6.85
CA LYS A 168 -21.88 1.73 -7.20
C LYS A 168 -22.75 1.06 -6.12
N ASN A 169 -22.14 0.29 -5.23
CA ASN A 169 -22.74 -0.54 -4.18
C ASN A 169 -22.62 0.07 -2.77
N LEU A 170 -22.29 1.36 -2.66
CA LEU A 170 -22.10 2.09 -1.40
C LEU A 170 -20.81 1.65 -0.68
N ASP A 171 -20.88 1.14 0.56
CA ASP A 171 -19.73 0.66 1.35
C ASP A 171 -19.72 -0.86 1.56
N ILE A 172 -20.59 -1.59 0.86
CA ILE A 172 -20.85 -3.00 1.14
C ILE A 172 -19.70 -3.87 0.65
N GLY A 173 -18.87 -4.33 1.57
CA GLY A 173 -17.78 -5.26 1.27
C GLY A 173 -16.58 -4.58 0.61
N ASP A 174 -16.49 -3.26 0.67
CA ASP A 174 -15.38 -2.50 0.10
C ASP A 174 -14.16 -2.58 1.03
N LEU A 175 -13.26 -3.52 0.71
CA LEU A 175 -11.99 -3.69 1.39
C LEU A 175 -10.88 -3.67 0.35
N LEU A 176 -10.08 -2.62 0.39
CA LEU A 176 -8.90 -2.47 -0.45
C LEU A 176 -7.66 -2.88 0.34
N ASN A 177 -6.82 -3.68 -0.29
CA ASN A 177 -5.45 -3.94 0.16
C ASN A 177 -4.47 -3.17 -0.74
N LEU A 178 -3.52 -2.48 -0.12
CA LEU A 178 -2.38 -1.84 -0.75
C LEU A 178 -1.12 -2.58 -0.29
N GLY A 179 -0.59 -3.46 -1.14
CA GLY A 179 0.64 -4.22 -0.91
C GLY A 179 1.87 -3.45 -1.35
N ASP A 180 2.95 -3.57 -0.59
CA ASP A 180 4.27 -2.98 -0.87
C ASP A 180 4.25 -1.46 -1.16
N GLY A 181 3.25 -0.75 -0.62
CA GLY A 181 3.11 0.69 -0.79
C GLY A 181 4.31 1.43 -0.22
N LYS A 182 5.17 1.96 -1.08
CA LYS A 182 6.46 2.56 -0.70
C LYS A 182 6.81 3.77 -1.55
N LEU A 183 7.40 4.76 -0.88
CA LEU A 183 7.99 5.95 -1.48
C LEU A 183 9.48 5.70 -1.71
N ILE A 184 9.98 6.13 -2.86
CA ILE A 184 11.36 5.89 -3.32
C ILE A 184 12.00 7.24 -3.68
N LYS A 185 13.29 7.40 -3.36
CA LYS A 185 14.15 8.53 -3.77
C LYS A 185 14.94 8.22 -5.03
#